data_AF-A0A811S278-F1
#
_entry.id   AF-A0A811S278-F1
#
_cell.length_a   1.000
_cell.length_b   1.000
_cell.length_c   1.000
_cell.angle_alpha   90.00
_cell.angle_beta   90.00
_cell.angle_gamma   90.00
#
_symmetry.space_group_name_H-M   'P 1'
#
loop_
_entity.id
_entity.type
_entity.pdbx_description
1 polymer ?
#
loop_
_entity_poly.entity_id
_entity_poly.type
_entity_poly.pdbx_seq_one_letter_code
_entity_poly.pdbx_strand_id
1 'polypeptide(L)'
;MAFYVGPWPPNLPGDSRGGFLGLFNNPNNTANAVFPPTVAVEFDPFRNDWDPNNTVNHLGVDVKSITSRAYVALPDGSFNGTMSAWVRYETDMSTLSVALRFDDLPELGLYNVSAIVDFKDAGLPPDAAVGFSGATGDFIERHQILSWSFESTLTSVAVVNKTVVGSYVVHEHNVLLF
;
A
#
# COMPACT_ATOMS: atom_id res chain seq x y z
N MET A 1 -7.88 -4.79 1.54
CA MET A 1 -7.81 -3.40 0.99
C MET A 1 -6.35 -2.97 0.86
N ALA A 2 -6.01 -1.98 0.02
CA ALA A 2 -4.69 -1.33 0.05
C ALA A 2 -4.76 0.19 -0.19
N PHE A 3 -3.84 0.93 0.43
CA PHE A 3 -3.42 2.27 0.00
C PHE A 3 -2.34 2.11 -1.08
N TYR A 4 -2.32 2.94 -2.13
CA TYR A 4 -1.36 2.80 -3.23
C TYR A 4 -0.80 4.12 -3.76
N VAL A 5 0.37 4.00 -4.38
CA VAL A 5 1.01 4.98 -5.25
C VAL A 5 1.20 4.33 -6.62
N GLY A 6 0.72 4.97 -7.68
CA GLY A 6 0.74 4.44 -9.05
C GLY A 6 0.77 5.54 -10.12
N PRO A 7 0.75 5.21 -11.42
CA PRO A 7 0.73 6.22 -12.48
C PRO A 7 -0.61 6.96 -12.56
N TRP A 8 -0.58 8.22 -12.99
CA TRP A 8 -1.78 8.95 -13.42
C TRP A 8 -1.93 8.89 -14.96
N PRO A 9 -3.14 8.63 -15.51
CA PRO A 9 -4.36 8.23 -14.82
C PRO A 9 -4.28 6.77 -14.32
N PRO A 10 -4.91 6.43 -13.17
CA PRO A 10 -5.01 5.06 -12.69
C PRO A 10 -5.65 4.10 -13.70
N ASN A 11 -5.19 2.86 -13.71
CA ASN A 11 -5.74 1.79 -14.54
C ASN A 11 -5.74 0.47 -13.77
N LEU A 12 -6.88 -0.22 -13.75
CA LEU A 12 -7.02 -1.51 -13.09
C LEU A 12 -6.38 -2.61 -13.97
N PRO A 13 -5.48 -3.47 -13.44
CA PRO A 13 -4.90 -4.55 -14.23
C PRO A 13 -5.94 -5.59 -14.64
N GLY A 14 -5.66 -6.34 -15.72
CA GLY A 14 -6.49 -7.48 -16.09
C GLY A 14 -6.40 -8.61 -15.05
N ASP A 15 -7.55 -9.19 -14.70
CA ASP A 15 -7.69 -10.29 -13.72
C ASP A 15 -7.21 -9.94 -12.30
N SER A 16 -7.30 -8.66 -11.91
CA SER A 16 -6.87 -8.10 -10.61
C SER A 16 -7.87 -8.26 -9.45
N ARG A 17 -8.71 -9.29 -9.49
CA ARG A 17 -9.83 -9.49 -8.53
C ARG A 17 -9.40 -10.30 -7.30
N GLY A 18 -10.19 -10.25 -6.22
CA GLY A 18 -9.86 -10.91 -4.95
C GLY A 18 -8.53 -10.42 -4.38
N GLY A 19 -7.68 -11.34 -3.94
CA GLY A 19 -6.38 -11.04 -3.32
C GLY A 19 -5.39 -10.26 -4.18
N PHE A 20 -5.63 -10.01 -5.48
CA PHE A 20 -4.82 -9.06 -6.26
C PHE A 20 -5.20 -7.58 -6.03
N LEU A 21 -6.17 -7.32 -5.13
CA LEU A 21 -6.57 -6.02 -4.55
C LEU A 21 -6.96 -4.90 -5.54
N GLY A 22 -7.15 -5.21 -6.82
CA GLY A 22 -7.33 -4.22 -7.89
C GLY A 22 -6.02 -3.56 -8.36
N LEU A 23 -4.86 -3.97 -7.82
CA LEU A 23 -3.57 -3.29 -8.02
C LEU A 23 -2.53 -4.11 -8.79
N PHE A 24 -2.64 -5.44 -8.73
CA PHE A 24 -1.71 -6.37 -9.38
C PHE A 24 -2.44 -7.27 -10.37
N ASN A 25 -1.71 -7.89 -11.28
CA ASN A 25 -2.24 -8.91 -12.18
C ASN A 25 -2.19 -10.30 -11.52
N ASN A 26 -3.01 -11.22 -12.01
CA ASN A 26 -2.84 -12.65 -11.71
C ASN A 26 -1.55 -13.16 -12.37
N PRO A 27 -0.50 -13.58 -11.62
CA PRO A 27 0.78 -13.97 -12.22
C PRO A 27 0.70 -15.25 -13.05
N ASN A 28 -0.33 -16.07 -12.87
CA ASN A 28 -0.59 -17.26 -13.66
C ASN A 28 -1.27 -16.94 -15.02
N ASN A 29 -1.68 -15.69 -15.24
CA ASN A 29 -2.43 -15.26 -16.42
C ASN A 29 -1.54 -14.43 -17.36
N THR A 30 -0.78 -15.10 -18.22
CA THR A 30 0.21 -14.47 -19.12
C THR A 30 -0.37 -13.47 -20.12
N ALA A 31 -1.69 -13.48 -20.37
CA ALA A 31 -2.36 -12.46 -21.18
C ALA A 31 -2.34 -11.06 -20.52
N ASN A 32 -2.23 -11.00 -19.19
CA ASN A 32 -2.21 -9.77 -18.40
C ASN A 32 -0.81 -9.43 -17.86
N ALA A 33 0.26 -9.94 -18.47
CA ALA A 33 1.64 -9.85 -17.96
C ALA A 33 2.23 -8.42 -17.85
N VAL A 34 1.53 -7.39 -18.36
CA VAL A 34 1.93 -5.97 -18.27
C VAL A 34 0.84 -5.22 -17.52
N PHE A 35 1.21 -4.57 -16.42
CA PHE A 35 0.34 -3.76 -15.57
C PHE A 35 1.10 -2.50 -15.10
N PRO A 36 0.41 -1.48 -14.56
CA PRO A 36 1.06 -0.26 -14.08
C PRO A 36 2.07 -0.56 -12.95
N PRO A 37 3.24 0.10 -12.90
CA PRO A 37 4.14 -0.01 -11.75
C PRO A 37 3.46 0.57 -10.51
N THR A 38 3.18 -0.28 -9.53
CA THR A 38 2.47 0.09 -8.29
C THR A 38 3.34 -0.18 -7.06
N VAL A 39 3.29 0.74 -6.10
CA VAL A 39 3.72 0.52 -4.71
C VAL A 39 2.48 0.61 -3.83
N ALA A 40 2.32 -0.27 -2.86
CA ALA A 40 1.15 -0.27 -1.98
C ALA A 40 1.47 -0.59 -0.53
N VAL A 41 0.50 -0.28 0.33
CA VAL A 41 0.40 -0.74 1.71
C VAL A 41 -0.91 -1.52 1.81
N GLU A 42 -0.80 -2.83 1.94
CA GLU A 42 -1.95 -3.75 2.00
C GLU A 42 -2.41 -3.99 3.45
N PHE A 43 -3.72 -4.10 3.59
CA PHE A 43 -4.45 -4.50 4.78
C PHE A 43 -5.23 -5.76 4.38
N ASP A 44 -4.63 -6.93 4.60
CA ASP A 44 -5.10 -8.19 4.03
C ASP A 44 -5.72 -9.12 5.10
N PRO A 45 -7.04 -9.37 5.03
CA PRO A 45 -7.75 -10.31 5.91
C PRO A 45 -7.76 -11.77 5.40
N PHE A 46 -7.15 -12.09 4.25
CA PHE A 46 -7.29 -13.41 3.62
C PHE A 46 -6.01 -13.95 2.96
N ARG A 47 -5.23 -14.73 3.73
CA ARG A 47 -4.05 -15.45 3.21
C ARG A 47 -4.33 -16.31 1.95
N ASN A 48 -3.77 -15.90 0.81
CA ASN A 48 -3.60 -16.69 -0.42
C ASN A 48 -2.25 -17.46 -0.45
N ASP A 49 -1.94 -18.12 -1.57
CA ASP A 49 -0.77 -19.01 -1.70
C ASP A 49 0.58 -18.27 -1.70
N TRP A 50 0.60 -16.95 -1.88
CA TRP A 50 1.80 -16.11 -1.88
C TRP A 50 2.07 -15.43 -0.52
N ASP A 51 1.17 -15.58 0.44
CA ASP A 51 1.13 -14.80 1.67
C ASP A 51 1.83 -15.47 2.86
N PRO A 52 2.10 -14.72 3.95
CA PRO A 52 2.77 -15.23 5.14
C PRO A 52 2.09 -16.48 5.74
N ASN A 53 2.83 -17.58 5.81
CA ASN A 53 2.30 -18.86 6.28
C ASN A 53 1.96 -18.91 7.80
N ASN A 54 2.34 -17.87 8.55
CA ASN A 54 2.25 -17.82 10.01
C ASN A 54 1.08 -16.98 10.55
N THR A 55 0.16 -16.56 9.70
CA THR A 55 -1.05 -15.79 10.03
C THR A 55 -2.16 -16.05 9.01
N VAL A 56 -3.40 -15.60 9.26
CA VAL A 56 -4.44 -15.37 8.24
C VAL A 56 -4.52 -13.89 7.84
N ASN A 57 -4.18 -12.98 8.77
CA ASN A 57 -4.24 -11.52 8.59
C ASN A 57 -2.84 -10.88 8.58
N HIS A 58 -2.56 -9.96 7.67
CA HIS A 58 -1.31 -9.17 7.70
C HIS A 58 -1.49 -7.70 7.29
N LEU A 59 -0.50 -6.89 7.68
CA LEU A 59 -0.26 -5.54 7.18
C LEU A 59 1.04 -5.58 6.37
N GLY A 60 0.99 -5.20 5.10
CA GLY A 60 2.06 -5.43 4.14
C GLY A 60 2.58 -4.17 3.43
N VAL A 61 3.67 -4.34 2.68
CA VAL A 61 4.29 -3.29 1.85
C VAL A 61 4.69 -3.89 0.50
N ASP A 62 3.97 -3.51 -0.54
CA ASP A 62 4.05 -4.11 -1.87
C ASP A 62 4.89 -3.27 -2.82
N VAL A 63 5.68 -3.93 -3.65
CA VAL A 63 6.52 -3.25 -4.66
C VAL A 63 6.50 -4.04 -5.96
N LYS A 64 5.61 -3.65 -6.88
CA LYS A 64 5.38 -4.29 -8.20
C LYS A 64 4.96 -5.77 -8.15
N SER A 65 4.46 -6.24 -7.02
CA SER A 65 4.01 -7.61 -6.77
C SER A 65 3.06 -7.61 -5.60
N ILE A 66 2.04 -8.48 -5.62
CA ILE A 66 1.17 -8.75 -4.46
C ILE A 66 1.93 -9.50 -3.35
N THR A 67 3.06 -10.14 -3.65
CA THR A 67 3.92 -10.70 -2.60
C THR A 67 4.63 -9.57 -1.86
N SER A 68 4.09 -9.20 -0.70
CA SER A 68 4.63 -8.24 0.25
C SER A 68 6.16 -8.29 0.39
N ARG A 69 6.84 -7.16 0.19
CA ARG A 69 8.30 -7.01 0.37
C ARG A 69 8.67 -7.07 1.86
N ALA A 70 7.80 -6.57 2.71
CA ALA A 70 7.86 -6.69 4.16
C ALA A 70 6.42 -6.71 4.69
N TYR A 71 6.18 -7.50 5.74
CA TYR A 71 4.86 -7.58 6.39
C TYR A 71 5.02 -7.62 7.91
N VAL A 72 3.92 -7.38 8.62
CA VAL A 72 3.75 -7.75 10.02
C VAL A 72 2.47 -8.57 10.17
N ALA A 73 2.59 -9.69 10.90
CA ALA A 73 1.45 -10.55 11.20
C ALA A 73 0.51 -9.86 12.21
N LEU A 74 -0.79 -9.90 11.92
CA LEU A 74 -1.86 -9.41 12.77
C LEU A 74 -2.59 -10.59 13.42
N PRO A 75 -3.41 -10.40 14.46
CA PRO A 75 -4.26 -11.46 14.98
C PRO A 75 -5.30 -11.90 13.92
N ASP A 76 -5.54 -13.21 13.80
CA ASP A 76 -6.57 -13.73 12.89
C ASP A 76 -7.94 -13.10 13.20
N GLY A 77 -8.61 -12.56 12.17
CA GLY A 77 -9.90 -11.87 12.33
C GLY A 77 -9.83 -10.46 12.92
N SER A 78 -8.65 -9.85 13.07
CA SER A 78 -8.46 -8.48 13.58
C SER A 78 -9.14 -7.37 12.76
N PHE A 79 -9.41 -7.60 11.47
CA PHE A 79 -10.04 -6.65 10.55
C PHE A 79 -11.57 -6.56 10.76
N ASN A 80 -11.98 -6.22 11.99
CA ASN A 80 -13.37 -6.04 12.37
C ASN A 80 -13.50 -4.86 13.35
N GLY A 81 -14.30 -3.87 12.99
CA GLY A 81 -14.36 -2.57 13.67
C GLY A 81 -13.45 -1.53 13.02
N THR A 82 -13.38 -0.37 13.67
CA THR A 82 -12.67 0.83 13.20
C THR A 82 -11.17 0.70 13.42
N MET A 83 -10.38 1.18 12.47
CA MET A 83 -8.92 1.24 12.59
C MET A 83 -8.36 2.58 12.12
N SER A 84 -7.25 3.00 12.70
CA SER A 84 -6.47 4.17 12.29
C SER A 84 -5.13 3.74 11.72
N ALA A 85 -4.80 4.18 10.51
CA ALA A 85 -3.49 3.96 9.89
C ALA A 85 -2.77 5.28 9.53
N TRP A 86 -1.44 5.23 9.48
CA TRP A 86 -0.56 6.33 9.08
C TRP A 86 0.49 5.79 8.13
N VAL A 87 0.44 6.19 6.85
CA VAL A 87 1.46 5.86 5.85
C VAL A 87 2.44 7.03 5.74
N ARG A 88 3.75 6.74 5.66
CA ARG A 88 4.80 7.75 5.54
C ARG A 88 5.90 7.30 4.60
N TYR A 89 6.35 8.19 3.72
CA TYR A 89 7.49 7.94 2.83
C TYR A 89 8.60 8.97 3.08
N GLU A 90 9.77 8.47 3.49
CA GLU A 90 10.97 9.23 3.85
C GLU A 90 11.99 9.14 2.70
N THR A 91 12.13 10.17 1.87
CA THR A 91 12.99 10.09 0.67
C THR A 91 14.46 9.93 1.00
N ASP A 92 14.96 10.57 2.07
CA ASP A 92 16.38 10.51 2.46
C ASP A 92 16.84 9.09 2.85
N MET A 93 15.89 8.19 3.15
CA MET A 93 16.14 6.78 3.46
C MET A 93 15.58 5.83 2.39
N SER A 94 14.87 6.35 1.39
CA SER A 94 13.95 5.61 0.51
C SER A 94 13.06 4.61 1.27
N THR A 95 12.53 5.02 2.44
CA THR A 95 11.76 4.14 3.34
C THR A 95 10.28 4.46 3.26
N LEU A 96 9.47 3.45 2.90
CA LEU A 96 8.02 3.46 3.10
C LEU A 96 7.72 2.75 4.42
N SER A 97 6.95 3.39 5.30
CA SER A 97 6.48 2.80 6.55
C SER A 97 4.99 3.02 6.76
N VAL A 98 4.38 2.12 7.52
CA VAL A 98 3.00 2.24 8.01
C VAL A 98 2.92 1.86 9.48
N ALA A 99 2.13 2.63 10.23
CA ALA A 99 1.62 2.26 11.55
C ALA A 99 0.11 2.00 11.46
N LEU A 100 -0.38 0.97 12.15
CA LEU A 100 -1.78 0.58 12.24
C LEU A 100 -2.20 0.42 13.71
N ARG A 101 -3.33 1.03 14.08
CA ARG A 101 -4.01 0.89 15.37
C ARG A 101 -5.42 0.36 15.15
N PHE A 102 -5.84 -0.63 15.93
CA PHE A 102 -7.25 -1.00 16.03
C PHE A 102 -7.92 -0.06 17.04
N ASP A 103 -8.89 0.74 16.60
CA ASP A 103 -9.52 1.77 17.44
C ASP A 103 -10.57 1.16 18.38
N ASP A 104 -11.30 0.15 17.90
CA ASP A 104 -12.28 -0.61 18.68
C ASP A 104 -11.65 -1.77 19.48
N LEU A 105 -10.35 -2.08 19.28
CA LEU A 105 -9.57 -3.10 20.01
C LEU A 105 -8.19 -2.55 20.45
N PRO A 106 -8.15 -1.47 21.27
CA PRO A 106 -6.92 -0.74 21.58
C PRO A 106 -5.90 -1.55 22.39
N GLU A 107 -6.30 -2.65 23.04
CA GLU A 107 -5.42 -3.59 23.74
C GLU A 107 -4.44 -4.34 22.82
N LEU A 108 -4.73 -4.40 21.51
CA LEU A 108 -3.82 -4.94 20.51
C LEU A 108 -2.63 -4.00 20.22
N GLY A 109 -2.71 -2.73 20.59
CA GLY A 109 -1.63 -1.75 20.48
C GLY A 109 -1.40 -1.22 19.06
N LEU A 110 -0.13 -1.09 18.68
CA LEU A 110 0.32 -0.54 17.40
C LEU A 110 1.15 -1.56 16.61
N TYR A 111 0.67 -1.92 15.42
CA TYR A 111 1.39 -2.74 14.46
C TYR A 111 2.13 -1.83 13.49
N ASN A 112 3.37 -2.19 13.14
CA ASN A 112 4.23 -1.36 12.30
C ASN A 112 4.99 -2.26 11.32
N VAL A 113 5.09 -1.82 10.08
CA VAL A 113 5.97 -2.42 9.06
C VAL A 113 6.61 -1.31 8.23
N SER A 114 7.82 -1.57 7.74
CA SER A 114 8.50 -0.70 6.79
C SER A 114 9.36 -1.50 5.82
N ALA A 115 9.60 -0.92 4.65
CA ALA A 115 10.50 -1.46 3.64
C ALA A 115 11.30 -0.33 2.98
N ILE A 116 12.50 -0.67 2.49
CA ILE A 116 13.21 0.18 1.55
C ILE A 116 12.53 0.03 0.19
N VAL A 117 11.98 1.13 -0.32
CA VAL A 117 11.26 1.24 -1.58
C VAL A 117 11.71 2.49 -2.30
N ASP A 118 12.62 2.36 -3.27
CA ASP A 118 12.88 3.44 -4.21
C ASP A 118 11.74 3.49 -5.24
N PHE A 119 10.99 4.60 -5.28
CA PHE A 119 9.84 4.78 -6.18
C PHE A 119 10.24 4.80 -7.67
N LYS A 120 11.46 5.24 -8.01
CA LYS A 120 11.95 5.31 -9.38
C LYS A 120 12.36 3.93 -9.89
N ASP A 121 13.01 3.11 -9.05
CA ASP A 121 13.29 1.70 -9.37
C ASP A 121 12.01 0.84 -9.32
N ALA A 122 11.02 1.23 -8.51
CA ALA A 122 9.66 0.69 -8.61
C ALA A 122 9.06 0.97 -10.00
N GLY A 123 9.50 2.05 -10.68
CA GLY A 123 9.09 2.45 -12.02
C GLY A 123 8.00 3.52 -12.03
N LEU A 124 7.73 4.15 -10.88
CA LEU A 124 6.71 5.20 -10.79
C LEU A 124 7.14 6.44 -11.59
N PRO A 125 6.21 7.07 -12.34
CA PRO A 125 6.47 8.34 -13.01
C PRO A 125 6.61 9.49 -12.00
N PRO A 126 7.16 10.66 -12.39
CA PRO A 126 7.19 11.83 -11.52
C PRO A 126 5.80 12.34 -11.11
N ASP A 127 4.83 12.23 -12.01
CA ASP A 127 3.42 12.58 -11.76
C ASP A 127 2.63 11.31 -11.40
N ALA A 128 2.53 11.03 -10.10
CA ALA A 128 1.87 9.83 -9.56
C ALA A 128 0.45 10.13 -9.04
N ALA A 129 -0.42 9.12 -9.12
CA ALA A 129 -1.69 9.04 -8.42
C ALA A 129 -1.49 8.40 -7.03
N VAL A 130 -2.27 8.85 -6.06
CA VAL A 130 -2.38 8.24 -4.72
C VAL A 130 -3.85 7.98 -4.38
N GLY A 131 -4.12 6.95 -3.58
CA GLY A 131 -5.47 6.64 -3.11
C GLY A 131 -5.61 5.20 -2.62
N PHE A 132 -6.84 4.67 -2.68
CA PHE A 132 -7.16 3.33 -2.20
C PHE A 132 -7.66 2.43 -3.31
N SER A 133 -7.44 1.13 -3.13
CA SER A 133 -8.02 0.06 -3.95
C SER A 133 -8.42 -1.11 -3.06
N GLY A 134 -9.33 -1.95 -3.55
CA GLY A 134 -9.72 -3.18 -2.90
C GLY A 134 -10.67 -3.99 -3.75
N ALA A 135 -10.70 -5.30 -3.53
CA ALA A 135 -11.51 -6.24 -4.28
C ALA A 135 -11.93 -7.39 -3.37
N THR A 136 -13.19 -7.81 -3.45
CA THR A 136 -13.69 -9.00 -2.74
C THR A 136 -13.32 -10.27 -3.49
N GLY A 137 -13.10 -11.37 -2.75
CA GLY A 137 -12.97 -12.71 -3.29
C GLY A 137 -14.33 -13.43 -3.36
N ASP A 138 -14.30 -14.76 -3.18
CA ASP A 138 -15.51 -15.55 -2.93
C ASP A 138 -16.07 -15.30 -1.51
N PHE A 139 -15.23 -14.81 -0.60
CA PHE A 139 -15.63 -14.21 0.68
C PHE A 139 -15.90 -12.72 0.50
N ILE A 140 -16.91 -12.21 1.22
CA ILE A 140 -17.40 -10.83 1.10
C ILE A 140 -17.11 -10.07 2.39
N GLU A 141 -16.40 -8.96 2.23
CA GLU A 141 -16.08 -7.98 3.27
C GLU A 141 -16.54 -6.58 2.84
N ARG A 142 -16.43 -5.62 3.76
CA ARG A 142 -16.69 -4.20 3.49
C ARG A 142 -15.36 -3.44 3.55
N HIS A 143 -15.29 -2.34 2.80
CA HIS A 143 -14.10 -1.50 2.61
C HIS A 143 -14.55 -0.04 2.62
N GLN A 144 -14.42 0.64 3.76
CA GLN A 144 -15.03 1.99 4.12
C GLN A 144 -13.64 2.76 4.34
N ILE A 145 -13.51 3.96 3.76
CA ILE A 145 -12.66 5.04 4.28
C ILE A 145 -13.58 6.02 5.02
N LEU A 146 -13.49 6.13 6.35
CA LEU A 146 -14.30 7.12 7.11
C LEU A 146 -13.70 8.53 6.97
N SER A 147 -12.38 8.62 6.94
CA SER A 147 -11.62 9.85 6.69
C SER A 147 -10.23 9.52 6.14
N TRP A 148 -9.66 10.44 5.37
CA TRP A 148 -8.29 10.40 4.89
C TRP A 148 -7.74 11.82 4.81
N SER A 149 -6.45 12.00 5.08
CA SER A 149 -5.71 13.20 4.70
C SER A 149 -4.33 12.83 4.15
N PHE A 150 -3.90 13.55 3.12
CA PHE A 150 -2.64 13.35 2.42
C PHE A 150 -1.88 14.68 2.34
N GLU A 151 -0.64 14.69 2.81
CA GLU A 151 0.32 15.77 2.59
C GLU A 151 1.54 15.20 1.85
N SER A 152 2.02 15.96 0.85
CA SER A 152 3.25 15.66 0.14
C SER A 152 4.05 16.94 -0.05
N THR A 153 5.35 16.87 0.26
CA THR A 153 6.28 17.98 0.05
C THR A 153 7.38 17.58 -0.93
N LEU A 154 7.75 18.54 -1.79
CA LEU A 154 8.76 18.36 -2.83
C LEU A 154 9.95 19.26 -2.51
N THR A 155 11.05 18.69 -2.00
CA THR A 155 12.23 19.48 -1.65
C THR A 155 13.02 19.85 -2.90
N SER A 156 12.85 21.07 -3.40
CA SER A 156 13.57 21.59 -4.55
C SER A 156 15.02 21.95 -4.19
N VAL A 157 15.92 20.97 -4.25
CA VAL A 157 17.37 21.23 -4.16
C VAL A 157 17.77 22.14 -5.32
N ALA A 158 18.11 23.40 -5.00
CA ALA A 158 18.47 24.42 -5.97
C ALA A 158 19.87 24.19 -6.56
N VAL A 159 20.02 23.14 -7.36
CA VAL A 159 21.27 22.82 -8.08
C VAL A 159 21.55 23.89 -9.12
N VAL A 160 22.42 24.84 -8.77
CA VAL A 160 22.99 25.80 -9.72
C VAL A 160 23.80 25.01 -10.76
N ASN A 161 23.22 24.92 -11.97
CA ASN A 161 23.63 24.10 -13.13
C ASN A 161 23.06 22.67 -13.18
N LYS A 162 21.89 22.53 -13.85
CA LYS A 162 21.37 21.32 -14.52
C LYS A 162 21.52 19.99 -13.77
N THR A 163 20.58 19.71 -12.86
CA THR A 163 19.47 18.75 -13.09
C THR A 163 18.51 18.84 -11.91
N VAL A 164 17.21 18.95 -12.16
CA VAL A 164 16.21 18.89 -11.07
C VAL A 164 15.94 17.43 -10.78
N VAL A 165 16.28 16.98 -9.56
CA VAL A 165 15.80 15.73 -8.97
C VAL A 165 14.88 16.14 -7.83
N GLY A 166 13.59 15.82 -7.96
CA GLY A 166 12.62 16.04 -6.89
C GLY A 166 12.61 14.88 -5.90
N SER A 167 12.59 15.17 -4.61
CA SER A 167 12.37 14.19 -3.55
C SER A 167 10.94 14.32 -3.00
N TYR A 168 10.21 13.20 -3.01
CA TYR A 168 8.85 13.09 -2.47
C TYR A 168 8.93 12.73 -1.00
N VAL A 169 8.46 13.61 -0.12
CA VAL A 169 8.18 13.24 1.28
C VAL A 169 6.66 13.16 1.41
N VAL A 170 6.14 11.99 1.79
CA VAL A 170 4.69 11.80 2.05
C VAL A 170 4.47 11.71 3.55
N HIS A 171 3.56 12.53 4.06
CA HIS A 171 3.08 12.50 5.44
C HIS A 171 1.56 12.33 5.41
N GLU A 172 1.04 11.23 5.97
CA GLU A 172 -0.40 11.09 6.18
C GLU A 172 -0.77 11.18 7.66
N HIS A 173 -1.82 11.94 7.95
CA HIS A 173 -2.42 12.03 9.27
C HIS A 173 -3.82 11.42 9.24
N ASN A 174 -3.93 10.20 9.76
CA ASN A 174 -5.15 9.42 9.97
C ASN A 174 -5.89 9.00 8.68
N VAL A 175 -5.64 7.77 8.24
CA VAL A 175 -6.64 7.00 7.48
C VAL A 175 -7.53 6.27 8.48
N LEU A 176 -8.84 6.52 8.47
CA LEU A 176 -9.81 5.72 9.23
C LEU A 176 -10.44 4.66 8.31
N LEU A 177 -10.26 3.39 8.66
CA LEU A 177 -10.63 2.21 7.86
C LEU A 177 -11.86 1.47 8.42
N PHE A 178 -12.65 0.89 7.52
CA PHE A 178 -13.89 0.13 7.74
C PHE A 178 -14.08 -1.01 6.72
#